data_AF-A0A8J6T1K6-F1
#
_entry.id   AF-A0A8J6T1K6-F1
#
_cell.length_a   1.000
_cell.length_b   1.000
_cell.length_c   1.000
_cell.angle_alpha   90.00
_cell.angle_beta   90.00
_cell.angle_gamma   90.00
#
_symmetry.space_group_name_H-M   'P 1'
#
loop_
_entity.id
_entity.type
_entity.pdbx_description
1 polymer ?
#
loop_
_entity_poly.entity_id
_entity_poly.type
_entity_poly.pdbx_seq_one_letter_code
_entity_poly.pdbx_strand_id
1 'polypeptide(L)'
;MDLSFANARLEKAYFFKVNQELIKAMHEQEEKKLEHENQELHWMKCPKCGHDLKQTKLSSMVVERCTHCEGVFFDKDEWTQLFGDPESHESFIKTLHSLLVGDGKPD
;
A
#
# COMPACT_ATOMS: atom_id res chain seq x y z
N MET A 1 7.55 53.48 30.73
CA MET A 1 7.62 52.03 30.46
C MET A 1 8.30 51.87 29.12
N ASP A 2 9.42 51.15 29.05
CA ASP A 2 10.27 51.11 27.86
C ASP A 2 9.64 50.23 26.77
N LEU A 3 9.09 50.87 25.75
CA LEU A 3 8.42 50.22 24.62
C LEU A 3 9.31 49.21 23.89
N SER A 4 10.63 49.38 23.94
CA SER A 4 11.61 48.49 23.31
C SER A 4 11.55 47.07 23.89
N PHE A 5 11.50 46.94 25.22
CA PHE A 5 11.44 45.64 25.89
C PHE A 5 10.10 44.94 25.69
N ALA A 6 9.00 45.70 25.60
CA ALA A 6 7.68 45.14 25.32
C ALA A 6 7.60 44.58 23.90
N ASN A 7 8.11 45.32 22.91
CA ASN A 7 8.17 44.87 21.52
C ASN A 7 9.05 43.62 21.37
N ALA A 8 10.24 43.60 22.00
CA ALA A 8 11.12 42.45 21.95
C ALA A 8 10.50 41.17 22.56
N ARG A 9 9.61 41.30 23.56
CA ARG A 9 8.88 40.15 24.13
C ARG A 9 7.79 39.64 23.18
N LEU A 10 7.05 40.55 22.54
CA LEU A 10 6.02 40.20 21.56
C LEU A 10 6.63 39.52 20.33
N GLU A 11 7.73 40.07 19.81
CA GLU A 11 8.49 39.49 18.70
C GLU A 11 8.99 38.08 19.05
N LYS A 12 9.57 37.88 20.23
CA LYS A 12 10.01 36.55 20.67
C LYS A 12 8.86 35.54 20.74
N ALA A 13 7.72 35.92 21.29
CA ALA A 13 6.56 35.04 21.37
C ALA A 13 6.01 34.70 19.97
N TYR A 14 5.98 35.69 19.08
CA TYR A 14 5.57 35.51 17.69
C TYR A 14 6.52 34.54 16.95
N PHE A 15 7.82 34.82 16.95
CA PHE A 15 8.80 33.97 16.28
C PHE A 15 8.85 32.55 16.86
N PHE A 16 8.71 32.39 18.18
CA PHE A 16 8.62 31.08 18.80
C PHE A 16 7.45 30.27 18.22
N LYS A 17 6.25 30.88 18.15
CA LYS A 17 5.06 30.21 17.62
C LYS A 17 5.22 29.86 16.13
N VAL A 18 5.67 30.81 15.32
CA VAL A 18 5.91 30.61 13.88
C VAL A 18 6.95 29.52 13.63
N ASN A 19 8.07 29.54 14.37
CA ASN A 19 9.09 28.50 14.24
C ASN A 19 8.56 27.13 14.68
N GLN A 20 7.76 27.07 15.74
CA GLN A 20 7.15 25.82 16.19
C GLN A 20 6.20 25.25 15.13
N GLU A 21 5.36 26.09 14.51
CA GLU A 21 4.46 25.70 13.43
C GLU A 21 5.24 25.25 12.19
N LEU A 22 6.30 25.97 11.82
CA LEU A 22 7.18 25.62 10.70
C LEU A 22 7.86 24.26 10.92
N ILE A 23 8.44 24.03 12.10
CA ILE A 23 9.10 22.76 12.44
C ILE A 23 8.09 21.60 12.35
N LYS A 24 6.89 21.76 12.89
CA LYS A 24 5.84 20.74 12.80
C LYS A 24 5.47 20.44 11.34
N ALA A 25 5.24 21.47 10.54
CA ALA A 25 4.90 21.30 9.13
C ALA A 25 6.03 20.60 8.35
N MET A 26 7.29 20.92 8.66
CA MET A 26 8.45 20.26 8.05
C MET A 26 8.49 18.76 8.39
N HIS A 27 8.28 18.39 9.66
CA HIS A 27 8.23 16.99 10.06
C HIS A 27 7.09 16.23 9.38
N GLU A 28 5.87 16.79 9.36
CA GLU A 28 4.74 16.16 8.67
C GLU A 28 4.99 15.99 7.18
N GLN A 29 5.68 16.94 6.54
CA GLN A 29 6.05 16.84 5.13
C GLN A 29 7.10 15.75 4.89
N GLU A 30 8.09 15.64 5.77
CA GLU A 30 9.12 14.61 5.70
C GLU A 30 8.52 13.21 5.92
N GLU A 31 7.63 13.04 6.90
CA GLU A 31 6.91 11.79 7.14
C GLU A 31 6.10 11.36 5.93
N LYS A 32 5.28 12.26 5.36
CA LYS A 32 4.51 11.98 4.14
C LYS A 32 5.40 11.60 2.96
N LYS A 33 6.55 12.25 2.82
CA LYS A 33 7.52 11.94 1.78
C LYS A 33 8.10 10.54 1.97
N LEU A 34 8.50 10.19 3.19
CA LEU A 34 9.02 8.86 3.51
C LEU A 34 7.98 7.76 3.30
N GLU A 35 6.71 8.01 3.68
CA GLU A 35 5.61 7.09 3.42
C GLU A 35 5.40 6.84 1.92
N HIS A 36 5.41 7.91 1.12
CA HIS A 36 5.27 7.82 -0.33
C HIS A 36 6.43 7.03 -0.96
N GLU A 37 7.67 7.37 -0.60
CA GLU A 37 8.87 6.66 -1.08
C GLU A 37 8.82 5.16 -0.71
N ASN A 38 8.36 4.84 0.50
CA ASN A 38 8.21 3.45 0.94
C ASN A 38 7.16 2.69 0.11
N GLN A 39 6.00 3.31 -0.12
CA GLN A 39 4.93 2.75 -0.93
C GLN A 39 5.40 2.44 -2.36
N GLU A 40 6.15 3.36 -2.98
CA GLU A 40 6.69 3.17 -4.32
C GLU A 40 7.70 2.01 -4.39
N LEU A 41 8.53 1.83 -3.35
CA LEU A 41 9.55 0.76 -3.32
C LEU A 41 8.95 -0.65 -3.37
N HIS A 42 7.79 -0.86 -2.76
CA HIS A 42 7.14 -2.17 -2.69
C HIS A 42 5.91 -2.30 -3.60
N TRP A 43 5.52 -1.25 -4.31
CA TRP A 43 4.41 -1.28 -5.26
C TRP A 43 4.64 -2.33 -6.36
N MET A 44 3.65 -3.20 -6.60
CA MET A 44 3.73 -4.31 -7.56
C MET A 44 4.92 -5.26 -7.32
N LYS A 45 5.39 -5.37 -6.06
CA LYS A 45 6.43 -6.32 -5.66
C LYS A 45 5.84 -7.44 -4.82
N CYS A 46 6.27 -8.66 -5.10
CA CYS A 46 5.84 -9.83 -4.37
C CYS A 46 6.32 -9.74 -2.91
N PRO A 47 5.43 -9.82 -1.91
CA PRO A 47 5.81 -9.73 -0.50
C PRO A 47 6.61 -10.96 -0.03
N LYS A 48 6.56 -12.07 -0.77
CA LYS A 48 7.29 -13.29 -0.45
C LYS A 48 8.74 -13.26 -0.91
N CYS A 49 9.02 -12.74 -2.11
CA CYS A 49 10.33 -12.88 -2.76
C CYS A 49 10.86 -11.63 -3.46
N GLY A 50 10.15 -10.49 -3.41
CA GLY A 50 10.60 -9.20 -3.95
C GLY A 50 10.55 -9.04 -5.48
N HIS A 51 10.22 -10.10 -6.23
CA HIS A 51 10.09 -10.03 -7.69
C HIS A 51 8.79 -9.34 -8.12
N ASP A 52 8.70 -8.95 -9.39
CA ASP A 52 7.52 -8.26 -9.93
C ASP A 52 6.26 -9.12 -9.86
N LEU A 53 5.15 -8.45 -9.58
CA LEU A 53 3.80 -8.96 -9.78
C LEU A 53 3.31 -8.57 -11.18
N LYS A 54 2.53 -9.45 -11.81
CA LYS A 54 1.85 -9.19 -13.07
C LYS A 54 0.37 -9.50 -12.94
N GLN A 55 -0.46 -8.62 -13.52
CA GLN A 55 -1.88 -8.86 -13.63
C GLN A 55 -2.16 -10.07 -14.52
N THR A 56 -2.96 -10.99 -14.01
CA THR A 56 -3.37 -12.23 -14.69
C THR A 56 -4.88 -12.34 -14.57
N LYS A 57 -5.56 -12.65 -15.67
CA LYS A 57 -7.01 -12.89 -15.66
C LYS A 57 -7.29 -14.32 -15.19
N LEU A 58 -8.07 -14.44 -14.13
CA LEU A 58 -8.52 -15.70 -13.55
C LEU A 58 -10.05 -15.73 -13.59
N SER A 59 -10.61 -16.49 -14.53
CA SER A 59 -12.04 -16.50 -14.83
C SER A 59 -12.59 -15.08 -15.13
N SER A 60 -13.44 -14.53 -14.27
CA SER A 60 -14.05 -13.19 -14.37
C SER A 60 -13.25 -12.09 -13.68
N MET A 61 -12.12 -12.42 -13.06
CA MET A 61 -11.39 -11.56 -12.13
C MET A 61 -9.96 -11.31 -12.63
N VAL A 62 -9.38 -10.17 -12.24
CA VAL A 62 -7.95 -9.87 -12.45
C VAL A 62 -7.27 -10.02 -11.11
N VAL A 63 -6.13 -10.71 -11.07
CA VAL A 63 -5.33 -10.94 -9.85
C VAL A 63 -3.88 -10.66 -10.14
N GLU A 64 -3.07 -10.47 -9.11
CA GLU A 64 -1.64 -10.25 -9.24
C GLU A 64 -0.85 -11.54 -8.99
N ARG A 65 -0.11 -12.01 -10.00
CA ARG A 65 0.75 -13.20 -9.90
C ARG A 65 2.22 -12.83 -9.98
N CYS A 66 3.02 -13.34 -9.06
CA CYS A 66 4.47 -13.17 -9.06
C CYS A 66 5.12 -13.90 -10.23
N THR A 67 6.05 -13.23 -10.91
CA THR A 67 6.78 -13.80 -12.06
C THR A 67 7.87 -14.81 -11.68
N HIS A 68 8.13 -15.00 -10.39
CA HIS A 68 9.23 -15.86 -9.92
C HIS A 68 8.74 -17.00 -9.02
N CYS A 69 8.15 -16.68 -7.87
CA CYS A 69 7.70 -17.71 -6.94
C CYS A 69 6.24 -18.16 -7.17
N GLU A 70 5.61 -17.63 -8.23
CA GLU A 70 4.23 -17.90 -8.65
C GLU A 70 3.13 -17.64 -7.62
N GLY A 71 3.46 -16.92 -6.53
CA GLY A 71 2.47 -16.51 -5.53
C GLY A 71 1.42 -15.60 -6.14
N VAL A 72 0.17 -15.78 -5.71
CA VAL A 72 -0.97 -14.96 -6.15
C VAL A 72 -1.41 -14.07 -4.99
N PHE A 73 -1.60 -12.79 -5.27
CA PHE A 73 -2.07 -11.79 -4.33
C PHE A 73 -3.49 -11.37 -4.68
N PHE A 74 -4.31 -11.16 -3.65
CA PHE A 74 -5.70 -10.78 -3.76
C PHE A 74 -5.96 -9.59 -2.84
N ASP A 75 -6.56 -8.54 -3.37
CA ASP A 75 -7.07 -7.44 -2.55
C ASP A 75 -8.44 -7.75 -1.92
N LYS A 76 -8.97 -6.83 -1.13
CA LYS A 76 -10.23 -7.01 -0.39
C LYS A 76 -11.44 -7.11 -1.33
N ASP A 77 -11.49 -6.27 -2.35
CA ASP A 77 -12.64 -6.19 -3.27
C ASP A 77 -12.64 -7.41 -4.18
N GLU A 78 -11.45 -7.81 -4.59
CA GLU A 78 -11.12 -9.06 -5.24
C GLU A 78 -11.62 -10.28 -4.43
N TRP A 79 -11.26 -10.37 -3.14
CA TRP A 79 -11.75 -11.41 -2.25
C TRP A 79 -13.27 -11.37 -2.08
N THR A 80 -13.88 -10.20 -2.05
CA THR A 80 -15.33 -10.08 -1.88
C THR A 80 -16.07 -10.57 -3.12
N GLN A 81 -15.56 -10.25 -4.33
CA GLN A 81 -16.13 -10.72 -5.59
C GLN A 81 -16.11 -12.25 -5.68
N LEU A 82 -15.05 -12.88 -5.18
CA LEU A 82 -14.95 -14.33 -5.11
C LEU A 82 -16.01 -14.96 -4.20
N PHE A 83 -16.42 -14.26 -3.13
CA PHE A 83 -17.31 -14.79 -2.09
C PHE A 83 -18.75 -14.28 -2.12
N GLY A 84 -19.12 -13.53 -3.15
CA GLY A 84 -20.47 -13.00 -3.31
C GLY A 84 -21.53 -14.00 -3.79
N ASP A 85 -21.14 -15.09 -4.45
CA ASP A 85 -22.05 -16.08 -5.04
C ASP A 85 -21.53 -17.52 -4.85
N PRO A 86 -22.31 -18.43 -4.22
CA PRO A 86 -21.91 -19.82 -3.97
C PRO A 86 -21.51 -20.63 -5.21
N GLU A 87 -22.09 -20.36 -6.39
CA GLU A 87 -21.69 -21.06 -7.63
C GLU A 87 -20.34 -20.56 -8.16
N SER A 88 -20.04 -19.27 -7.95
CA SER A 88 -18.78 -18.65 -8.35
C SER A 88 -17.58 -19.23 -7.58
N HIS A 89 -17.80 -19.65 -6.33
CA HIS A 89 -16.77 -20.28 -5.48
C HIS A 89 -16.21 -21.57 -6.03
N GLU A 90 -17.08 -22.50 -6.45
CA GLU A 90 -16.65 -23.83 -6.85
C GLU A 90 -15.85 -23.78 -8.16
N SER A 91 -16.29 -22.94 -9.10
CA SER A 91 -15.59 -22.67 -10.36
C SER A 91 -14.23 -22.02 -10.12
N PHE A 92 -14.17 -21.09 -9.17
CA PHE A 92 -12.93 -20.42 -8.80
C PHE A 92 -11.92 -21.36 -8.14
N ILE A 93 -12.34 -22.22 -7.19
CA ILE A 93 -11.42 -23.17 -6.54
C ILE A 93 -10.82 -24.15 -7.56
N LYS A 94 -11.62 -24.64 -8.51
CA LYS A 94 -11.12 -25.48 -9.62
C LYS A 94 -10.10 -24.73 -10.49
N THR A 95 -10.38 -23.47 -10.79
CA THR A 95 -9.48 -22.62 -11.59
C THR A 95 -8.17 -22.33 -10.84
N LEU A 96 -8.24 -22.04 -9.54
CA LEU A 96 -7.07 -21.87 -8.69
C LEU A 96 -6.23 -23.15 -8.61
N HIS A 97 -6.88 -24.31 -8.43
CA HIS A 97 -6.17 -25.58 -8.38
C HIS A 97 -5.38 -25.82 -9.68
N SER A 98 -6.02 -25.65 -10.84
CA SER A 98 -5.34 -25.79 -12.14
C SER A 98 -4.20 -24.78 -12.32
N LEU A 99 -4.35 -23.53 -11.85
CA LEU A 99 -3.30 -22.51 -11.98
C LEU A 99 -2.13 -22.65 -10.99
N LEU A 100 -2.39 -23.09 -9.76
CA LEU A 100 -1.39 -23.19 -8.70
C LEU A 100 -0.67 -24.54 -8.69
N VAL A 101 -1.36 -25.60 -9.12
CA VAL A 101 -0.86 -26.99 -9.06
C VAL A 101 -0.64 -27.57 -10.45
N GLY A 102 -1.30 -27.01 -11.48
CA GLY A 102 -1.35 -27.62 -12.82
C GLY A 102 -2.37 -28.75 -12.89
N ASP A 103 -2.69 -29.21 -14.11
CA ASP A 103 -3.45 -30.45 -14.33
C ASP A 103 -2.53 -31.66 -14.07
N GLY A 104 -2.06 -31.79 -12.84
CA GLY A 104 -1.32 -32.96 -12.39
C GLY A 104 -2.25 -34.17 -12.39
N LYS A 105 -2.15 -34.99 -13.44
CA LYS A 105 -2.67 -36.36 -13.39
C LYS A 105 -2.01 -37.06 -12.18
N PRO A 106 -2.76 -37.59 -11.21
CA PRO A 106 -2.15 -38.42 -10.17
C PRO A 106 -1.58 -39.67 -10.83
N ASP A 107 -0.31 -39.98 -10.54
CA ASP A 107 0.29 -41.29 -10.82
C ASP A 107 -0.44 -42.41 -10.05
#